data_AF-A0A7J2JKZ8-F1
#
_entry.id   AF-A0A7J2JKZ8-F1
#
_cell.length_a   1.000
_cell.length_b   1.000
_cell.length_c   1.000
_cell.angle_alpha   90.00
_cell.angle_beta   90.00
_cell.angle_gamma   90.00
#
_symmetry.space_group_name_H-M   'P 1'
#
loop_
_entity.id
_entity.type
_entity.pdbx_description
1 polymer ?
#
loop_
_entity_poly.entity_id
_entity_poly.type
_entity_poly.pdbx_seq_one_letter_code
_entity_poly.pdbx_strand_id
1 'polypeptide(L)'
;MPLKKLIDTLDDIFTQKGFSELWRNFLIFMILLAITTTIHEATHVVTAYYLGCEGELAKISFFTGLSAIKCEDNSTKLIIISLSAPILLFLIGLYLWFSDSHPMVKIWALLCWFYGSLPSLSFFTSNTDANFALKHGLPPLWALLIFIIPTSIIAYLLSRNFKRELDMEKCSGLPQKELS
;
A
#
# COMPACT_ATOMS: atom_id res chain seq x y z
N MET A 1 7.21 0.33 16.03
CA MET A 1 7.94 1.38 16.77
C MET A 1 8.82 2.31 15.92
N PRO A 2 9.60 1.89 14.91
CA PRO A 2 10.44 2.83 14.14
C PRO A 2 9.65 3.78 13.22
N LEU A 3 8.50 3.33 12.70
CA LEU A 3 7.69 4.12 11.78
C LEU A 3 6.99 5.31 12.43
N LYS A 4 6.32 5.10 13.57
CA LYS A 4 5.67 6.18 14.31
C LYS A 4 6.69 7.29 14.60
N LYS A 5 7.88 6.91 15.07
CA LYS A 5 8.99 7.85 15.30
C LYS A 5 9.37 8.64 14.04
N LEU A 6 9.36 8.03 12.85
CA LEU A 6 9.61 8.75 11.60
C LEU A 6 8.53 9.81 11.34
N ILE A 7 7.25 9.45 11.49
CA ILE A 7 6.13 10.37 11.28
C ILE A 7 6.19 11.53 12.28
N ASP A 8 6.37 11.21 13.57
CA ASP A 8 6.50 12.21 14.64
C ASP A 8 7.68 13.15 14.35
N THR A 9 8.83 12.61 13.93
CA THR A 9 10.02 13.41 13.56
C THR A 9 9.74 14.34 12.38
N LEU A 10 9.01 13.87 11.36
CA LEU A 10 8.64 14.71 10.22
C LEU A 10 7.68 15.84 10.62
N ASP A 11 6.67 15.53 11.44
CA ASP A 11 5.72 16.53 11.94
C ASP A 11 6.42 17.58 12.82
N ASP A 12 7.34 17.17 13.68
CA ASP A 12 8.16 18.07 14.49
C ASP A 12 9.01 19.01 13.62
N ILE A 13 9.69 18.47 12.60
CA ILE A 13 10.50 19.27 11.67
C ILE A 13 9.63 20.31 10.95
N PHE A 14 8.46 19.92 10.44
CA PHE A 14 7.60 20.87 9.73
C PHE A 14 6.94 21.89 10.66
N THR A 15 6.62 21.49 11.90
CA THR A 15 6.11 22.41 12.92
C THR A 15 7.15 23.46 13.28
N GLN A 16 8.41 23.07 13.50
CA GLN A 16 9.51 24.01 13.78
C GLN A 16 9.76 24.99 12.64
N LYS A 17 9.47 24.58 11.39
CA LYS A 17 9.57 25.44 10.20
C LYS A 17 8.34 26.34 9.97
N GLY A 18 7.34 26.28 10.85
CA GLY A 18 6.15 27.15 10.77
C GLY A 18 5.12 26.72 9.73
N PHE A 19 5.14 25.47 9.26
CA PHE A 19 4.11 24.97 8.35
C PHE A 19 2.76 24.84 9.07
N SER A 20 1.67 25.22 8.40
CA SER A 20 0.31 24.96 8.87
C SER A 20 0.02 23.46 8.87
N GLU A 21 -0.91 23.01 9.71
CA GLU A 21 -1.28 21.60 9.85
C GLU A 21 -1.66 20.94 8.51
N LEU A 22 -2.41 21.66 7.67
CA LEU A 22 -2.77 21.21 6.33
C LEU A 22 -1.52 20.88 5.49
N TRP A 23 -0.54 21.80 5.46
CA TRP A 23 0.68 21.60 4.69
C TRP A 23 1.56 20.49 5.27
N ARG A 24 1.65 20.37 6.60
CA ARG A 24 2.39 19.28 7.24
C ARG A 24 1.82 17.92 6.84
N ASN A 25 0.51 17.74 7.00
CA ASN A 25 -0.18 16.50 6.65
C ASN A 25 -0.05 16.17 5.16
N PHE A 26 -0.16 17.17 4.28
CA PHE A 26 0.06 16.99 2.85
C PHE A 26 1.50 16.53 2.53
N LEU A 27 2.51 17.16 3.12
CA LEU A 27 3.91 16.79 2.88
C LEU A 27 4.23 15.39 3.40
N ILE A 28 3.76 15.04 4.59
CA ILE A 28 3.89 13.69 5.14
C ILE A 28 3.21 12.68 4.22
N PHE A 29 1.99 12.96 3.77
CA PHE A 29 1.28 12.12 2.80
C PHE A 29 2.09 11.91 1.51
N MET A 30 2.63 12.98 0.94
CA MET A 30 3.46 12.90 -0.28
C MET A 30 4.73 12.07 -0.08
N ILE A 31 5.36 12.15 1.08
CA ILE A 31 6.53 11.33 1.44
C ILE A 31 6.13 9.86 1.55
N LEU A 32 5.03 9.55 2.25
CA LEU A 32 4.54 8.17 2.40
C LEU A 32 4.13 7.56 1.06
N LEU A 33 3.55 8.37 0.17
CA LEU A 33 3.23 7.97 -1.20
C LEU A 33 4.51 7.62 -1.98
N ALA A 34 5.53 8.48 -1.96
CA ALA A 34 6.80 8.22 -2.62
C ALA A 34 7.49 6.96 -2.10
N ILE A 35 7.46 6.73 -0.79
CA ILE A 35 7.99 5.51 -0.17
C ILE A 35 7.21 4.29 -0.67
N THR A 36 5.88 4.37 -0.74
CA THR A 36 5.02 3.29 -1.25
C THR A 36 5.39 2.91 -2.69
N THR A 37 5.48 3.89 -3.58
CA THR A 37 5.89 3.69 -4.98
C THR A 37 7.30 3.12 -5.08
N THR A 38 8.23 3.62 -4.25
CA THR A 38 9.62 3.12 -4.24
C THR A 38 9.68 1.66 -3.79
N ILE A 39 8.95 1.29 -2.72
CA ILE A 39 8.89 -0.10 -2.26
C ILE A 39 8.29 -0.99 -3.35
N HIS A 40 7.24 -0.53 -4.04
CA HIS A 40 6.63 -1.28 -5.14
C HIS A 40 7.69 -1.65 -6.20
N GLU A 41 8.33 -0.66 -6.81
CA GLU A 41 9.29 -0.92 -7.88
C GLU A 41 10.54 -1.67 -7.40
N ALA A 42 11.04 -1.34 -6.21
CA ALA A 42 12.19 -2.03 -5.63
C ALA A 42 11.89 -3.52 -5.40
N THR A 43 10.64 -3.88 -5.08
CA THR A 43 10.27 -5.27 -4.83
C THR A 43 10.34 -6.10 -6.11
N HIS A 44 9.92 -5.55 -7.26
CA HIS A 44 10.10 -6.22 -8.55
C HIS A 44 11.59 -6.51 -8.82
N VAL A 45 12.44 -5.50 -8.64
CA VAL A 45 13.88 -5.60 -8.90
C VAL A 45 14.55 -6.61 -7.95
N VAL A 46 14.25 -6.55 -6.66
CA VAL A 46 14.77 -7.50 -5.67
C VAL A 46 14.33 -8.92 -5.97
N THR A 47 13.05 -9.11 -6.33
CA THR A 47 12.52 -10.44 -6.69
C THR A 47 13.16 -10.96 -7.98
N ALA A 48 13.39 -10.09 -8.96
CA ALA A 48 14.09 -10.43 -10.19
C ALA A 48 15.51 -10.93 -9.90
N TYR A 49 16.29 -10.19 -9.11
CA TYR A 49 17.63 -10.62 -8.70
C TYR A 49 17.63 -11.94 -7.94
N TYR A 50 16.67 -12.14 -7.03
CA TYR A 50 16.55 -13.40 -6.28
C TYR A 50 16.28 -14.61 -7.18
N LEU A 51 15.58 -14.41 -8.30
CA LEU A 51 15.29 -15.46 -9.29
C LEU A 51 16.37 -15.61 -10.39
N GLY A 52 17.48 -14.89 -10.26
CA GLY A 52 18.58 -14.89 -11.23
C GLY A 52 18.24 -14.17 -12.54
N CYS A 53 17.36 -13.18 -12.49
CA CYS A 53 17.09 -12.27 -13.60
C CYS A 53 17.83 -10.94 -13.38
N GLU A 54 18.04 -10.17 -14.44
CA GLU A 54 18.51 -8.78 -14.33
C GLU A 54 17.30 -7.86 -14.12
N GLY A 55 17.41 -6.89 -13.22
CA GLY A 55 16.37 -5.90 -12.98
C GLY A 55 16.98 -4.55 -12.63
N GLU A 56 16.38 -3.47 -13.12
CA GLU A 56 16.77 -2.11 -12.76
C GLU A 56 15.55 -1.21 -12.57
N LEU A 57 15.73 -0.18 -11.76
CA LEU A 57 14.74 0.89 -11.58
C LEU A 57 14.84 1.85 -12.77
N ALA A 58 14.02 1.63 -13.80
CA ALA A 58 14.03 2.47 -14.99
C ALA A 58 13.51 3.89 -14.70
N LYS A 59 12.47 4.01 -13.86
CA LYS A 59 11.93 5.31 -13.43
C LYS A 59 11.24 5.18 -12.08
N ILE A 60 11.50 6.14 -11.19
CA ILE A 60 10.70 6.34 -9.99
C ILE A 60 10.27 7.81 -9.96
N SER A 61 8.96 8.03 -9.80
CA SER A 61 8.38 9.31 -9.47
C SER A 61 7.47 9.16 -8.26
N PHE A 62 6.95 10.26 -7.73
CA PHE A 62 6.01 10.23 -6.60
C PHE A 62 4.81 9.32 -6.88
N PHE A 63 4.28 9.41 -8.11
CA PHE A 63 3.02 8.76 -8.47
C PHE A 63 3.23 7.50 -9.32
N THR A 64 4.22 7.48 -10.20
CA THR A 64 4.42 6.36 -11.10
C THR A 64 5.82 5.81 -10.98
N GLY A 65 5.92 4.49 -11.10
CA GLY A 65 7.17 3.76 -11.18
C GLY A 65 7.21 2.96 -12.47
N LEU A 66 8.43 2.59 -12.85
CA LEU A 66 8.69 1.62 -13.89
C LEU A 66 9.98 0.88 -13.55
N SER A 67 9.89 -0.44 -13.47
CA SER A 67 11.02 -1.35 -13.41
C SER A 67 11.26 -1.97 -14.79
N ALA A 68 12.53 -2.10 -15.17
CA ALA A 68 12.94 -2.83 -16.36
C ALA A 68 13.53 -4.17 -15.93
N ILE A 69 12.90 -5.26 -16.36
CA ILE A 69 13.31 -6.63 -15.99
C ILE A 69 13.68 -7.36 -17.27
N LYS A 70 14.87 -7.98 -17.26
CA LYS A 70 15.31 -8.92 -18.29
C LYS A 70 15.46 -10.29 -17.64
N CYS A 71 14.61 -11.21 -18.04
CA CYS A 71 14.74 -12.60 -17.64
C CYS A 71 14.67 -13.49 -18.88
N GLU A 72 15.51 -14.52 -18.94
CA GLU A 72 15.37 -15.60 -19.93
C GLU A 72 13.93 -16.13 -19.92
N ASP A 73 13.43 -16.58 -21.08
CA ASP A 73 12.04 -16.98 -21.34
C ASP A 73 11.51 -18.03 -20.34
N ASN A 74 11.14 -17.55 -19.15
CA ASN A 74 10.60 -18.31 -18.05
C ASN A 74 9.38 -17.57 -17.53
N SER A 75 8.24 -17.89 -18.14
CA SER A 75 6.91 -17.41 -17.78
C SER A 75 6.65 -17.41 -16.26
N THR A 76 7.08 -18.45 -15.55
CA THR A 76 6.87 -18.56 -14.11
C THR A 76 7.63 -17.49 -13.34
N LYS A 77 8.90 -17.23 -13.68
CA LYS A 77 9.68 -16.16 -13.04
C LYS A 77 9.02 -14.79 -13.28
N LEU A 78 8.60 -14.52 -14.51
CA LEU A 78 7.95 -13.25 -14.87
C LEU A 78 6.62 -13.04 -14.13
N ILE A 79 5.82 -14.09 -13.96
CA ILE A 79 4.59 -14.06 -13.15
C ILE A 79 4.91 -13.76 -11.68
N ILE A 80 5.92 -14.42 -11.10
CA ILE A 80 6.30 -14.20 -9.69
C ILE A 80 6.79 -12.76 -9.51
N ILE A 81 7.66 -12.27 -10.41
CA ILE A 81 8.22 -10.93 -10.33
C ILE A 81 7.10 -9.89 -10.42
N SER A 82 6.19 -10.00 -11.39
CA SER A 82 5.13 -9.00 -11.54
C SER A 82 4.18 -9.00 -10.34
N LEU A 83 3.82 -10.16 -9.78
CA LEU A 83 2.90 -10.19 -8.63
C LEU A 83 3.56 -9.86 -7.28
N SER A 84 4.89 -9.92 -7.19
CA SER A 84 5.61 -9.75 -5.91
C SER A 84 5.37 -8.39 -5.24
N ALA A 85 5.49 -7.29 -5.97
CA ALA A 85 5.33 -5.93 -5.44
C ALA A 85 3.92 -5.65 -4.90
N PRO A 86 2.83 -5.87 -5.65
CA PRO A 86 1.50 -5.60 -5.14
C PRO A 86 1.08 -6.54 -4.01
N ILE A 87 1.56 -7.79 -3.99
CA ILE A 87 1.33 -8.71 -2.86
C ILE A 87 2.08 -8.22 -1.62
N LEU A 88 3.34 -7.83 -1.75
CA LEU A 88 4.10 -7.31 -0.62
C LEU A 88 3.46 -6.04 -0.06
N LEU A 89 3.02 -5.10 -0.91
CA LEU A 89 2.33 -3.90 -0.44
C LEU A 89 0.98 -4.19 0.22
N PHE A 90 0.25 -5.21 -0.24
CA PHE A 90 -0.94 -5.66 0.48
C PHE A 90 -0.60 -6.12 1.91
N LEU A 91 0.45 -6.93 2.07
CA LEU A 91 0.90 -7.43 3.36
C LEU A 91 1.45 -6.32 4.27
N ILE A 92 2.20 -5.37 3.71
CA ILE A 92 2.66 -4.18 4.44
C ILE A 92 1.45 -3.38 4.91
N GLY A 93 0.46 -3.14 4.04
CA GLY A 93 -0.78 -2.45 4.43
C GLY A 93 -1.52 -3.17 5.56
N LEU A 94 -1.63 -4.50 5.53
CA LEU A 94 -2.19 -5.29 6.64
C LEU A 94 -1.39 -5.11 7.92
N TYR A 95 -0.07 -5.23 7.86
CA TYR A 95 0.79 -5.03 9.01
C TYR A 95 0.63 -3.62 9.61
N LEU A 96 0.67 -2.58 8.77
CA LEU A 96 0.46 -1.19 9.19
C LEU A 96 -0.93 -1.00 9.82
N TRP A 97 -1.96 -1.60 9.23
CA TRP A 97 -3.32 -1.53 9.72
C TRP A 97 -3.52 -2.15 11.10
N PHE A 98 -2.71 -3.12 11.52
CA PHE A 98 -2.83 -3.74 12.85
C PHE A 98 -1.75 -3.28 13.84
N SER A 99 -0.62 -2.75 13.36
CA SER A 99 0.54 -2.45 14.20
C SER A 99 0.42 -1.19 15.05
N ASP A 100 -0.32 -0.17 14.60
CA ASP A 100 -0.39 1.13 15.28
C ASP A 100 -1.78 1.76 15.10
N SER A 101 -2.24 2.51 16.09
CA SER A 101 -3.48 3.28 16.05
C SER A 101 -3.29 4.69 15.49
N HIS A 102 -2.05 5.12 15.24
CA HIS A 102 -1.74 6.45 14.73
C HIS A 102 -2.43 6.71 13.37
N PRO A 103 -3.19 7.83 13.21
CA PRO A 103 -3.95 8.10 11.99
C PRO A 103 -3.09 8.08 10.71
N MET A 104 -1.89 8.69 10.75
CA MET A 104 -0.99 8.68 9.59
C MET A 104 -0.46 7.29 9.23
N VAL A 105 -0.35 6.37 10.20
CA VAL A 105 0.01 4.97 9.90
C VAL A 105 -1.16 4.27 9.19
N LYS A 106 -2.41 4.56 9.59
CA LYS A 106 -3.60 4.08 8.85
C LYS A 106 -3.66 4.65 7.44
N ILE A 107 -3.37 5.94 7.27
CA ILE A 107 -3.27 6.57 5.95
C ILE A 107 -2.21 5.86 5.11
N TRP A 108 -1.05 5.53 5.68
CA TRP A 108 -0.04 4.77 4.93
C TRP A 108 -0.51 3.37 4.55
N ALA A 109 -1.21 2.66 5.44
CA ALA A 109 -1.83 1.37 5.11
C ALA A 109 -2.79 1.50 3.91
N LEU A 110 -3.62 2.56 3.91
CA LEU A 110 -4.53 2.86 2.79
C LEU A 110 -3.76 3.15 1.49
N LEU A 111 -2.64 3.88 1.56
CA LEU A 111 -1.78 4.09 0.40
C LEU A 111 -1.21 2.78 -0.14
N CYS A 112 -0.68 1.91 0.72
CA CYS A 112 -0.18 0.61 0.28
C CYS A 112 -1.27 -0.23 -0.42
N TRP A 113 -2.51 -0.18 0.06
CA TRP A 113 -3.63 -0.90 -0.55
C TRP A 113 -4.17 -0.25 -1.83
N PHE A 114 -4.65 0.99 -1.74
CA PHE A 114 -5.38 1.65 -2.82
C PHE A 114 -4.48 2.27 -3.88
N TYR A 115 -3.22 2.51 -3.54
CA TYR A 115 -2.24 3.03 -4.49
C TYR A 115 -1.33 1.94 -5.04
N GLY A 116 -0.71 1.19 -4.14
CA GLY A 116 0.38 0.29 -4.53
C GLY A 116 -0.01 -1.18 -4.75
N SER A 117 -1.19 -1.61 -4.32
CA SER A 117 -1.59 -3.03 -4.43
C SER A 117 -2.78 -3.22 -5.37
N LEU A 118 -3.97 -2.71 -5.01
CA LEU A 118 -5.20 -2.98 -5.75
C LEU A 118 -5.15 -2.55 -7.23
N PRO A 119 -4.62 -1.36 -7.59
CA PRO A 119 -4.52 -0.98 -9.00
C PRO A 119 -3.63 -1.94 -9.80
N SER A 120 -2.53 -2.39 -9.23
CA SER A 120 -1.60 -3.33 -9.84
C SER A 120 -2.14 -4.76 -9.92
N LEU A 121 -2.97 -5.18 -8.95
CA LEU A 121 -3.66 -6.47 -8.97
C LEU A 121 -4.88 -6.49 -9.90
N SER A 122 -5.37 -5.32 -10.34
CA SER A 122 -6.47 -5.24 -11.31
C SER A 122 -6.02 -5.79 -12.65
N PHE A 123 -6.65 -6.87 -13.11
CA PHE A 123 -6.32 -7.49 -14.39
C PHE A 123 -7.22 -7.02 -15.55
N PHE A 124 -8.22 -6.18 -15.26
CA PHE A 124 -9.14 -5.60 -16.25
C PHE A 124 -8.54 -4.45 -17.06
N THR A 125 -7.46 -3.86 -16.55
CA THR A 125 -6.75 -2.72 -17.13
C THR A 125 -5.45 -3.18 -17.76
N SER A 126 -5.07 -2.58 -18.89
CA SER A 126 -3.76 -2.81 -19.50
C SER A 126 -2.66 -2.23 -18.62
N ASN A 127 -1.44 -2.77 -18.77
CA ASN A 127 -0.21 -2.27 -18.12
C ASN A 127 -0.20 -2.36 -16.59
N THR A 128 -0.96 -3.29 -16.02
CA THR A 128 -0.85 -3.66 -14.60
C THR A 128 -0.02 -4.93 -14.44
N ASP A 129 0.48 -5.16 -13.23
CA ASP A 129 1.24 -6.35 -12.87
C ASP A 129 0.47 -7.65 -13.08
N ALA A 130 -0.82 -7.65 -12.73
CA ALA A 130 -1.69 -8.81 -12.95
C ALA A 130 -1.96 -9.03 -14.44
N ASN A 131 -2.15 -7.97 -15.23
CA ASN A 131 -2.29 -8.08 -16.69
C ASN A 131 -1.00 -8.60 -17.34
N PHE A 132 0.17 -8.16 -16.85
CA PHE A 132 1.46 -8.68 -17.28
C PHE A 132 1.60 -10.17 -16.92
N ALA A 133 1.23 -10.58 -15.72
CA ALA A 133 1.23 -11.99 -15.32
C ALA A 133 0.33 -12.86 -16.22
N LEU A 134 -0.87 -12.38 -16.55
CA LEU A 134 -1.79 -13.06 -17.48
C LEU A 134 -1.16 -13.28 -18.86
N LYS A 135 -0.52 -12.25 -19.41
CA LYS A 135 0.19 -12.35 -20.71
C LYS A 135 1.31 -13.37 -20.70
N HIS A 136 1.88 -13.66 -19.53
CA HIS A 136 2.91 -14.66 -19.33
C HIS A 136 2.37 -16.03 -18.89
N GLY A 137 1.05 -16.25 -18.92
CA GLY A 137 0.46 -17.58 -18.72
C GLY A 137 -0.14 -17.83 -17.33
N LEU A 138 -0.28 -16.80 -16.48
CA LEU A 138 -1.09 -16.93 -15.27
C LEU A 138 -2.54 -17.28 -15.66
N PRO A 139 -3.15 -18.35 -15.13
CA PRO A 139 -4.52 -18.67 -15.48
C PRO A 139 -5.49 -17.58 -14.98
N PRO A 140 -6.51 -17.18 -15.77
CA PRO A 140 -7.43 -16.09 -15.42
C PRO A 140 -8.12 -16.24 -14.07
N LEU A 141 -8.45 -17.48 -13.67
CA LEU A 141 -9.05 -17.77 -12.37
C LEU A 141 -8.12 -17.37 -11.21
N TRP A 142 -6.81 -17.56 -11.35
CA TRP A 142 -5.85 -17.16 -10.32
C TRP A 142 -5.71 -15.64 -10.24
N ALA A 143 -5.68 -14.94 -11.38
CA ALA A 143 -5.69 -13.48 -11.38
C ALA A 143 -6.93 -12.91 -10.68
N LEU A 144 -8.10 -13.52 -10.93
CA LEU A 144 -9.35 -13.16 -10.26
C LEU A 144 -9.26 -13.36 -8.74
N LEU A 145 -8.76 -14.51 -8.28
CA LEU A 145 -8.63 -14.80 -6.84
C LEU A 145 -7.64 -13.86 -6.15
N ILE A 146 -6.49 -13.59 -6.80
CA ILE A 146 -5.46 -12.67 -6.31
C ILE A 146 -6.02 -11.24 -6.18
N PHE A 147 -6.98 -10.85 -7.00
CA PHE A 147 -7.64 -9.55 -6.87
C PHE A 147 -8.77 -9.53 -5.82
N ILE A 148 -9.66 -10.53 -5.84
CA ILE A 148 -10.86 -10.57 -4.98
C ILE A 148 -10.51 -10.73 -3.51
N ILE A 149 -9.53 -11.59 -3.18
CA ILE A 149 -9.20 -11.91 -1.79
C ILE A 149 -8.69 -10.65 -1.05
N PRO A 150 -7.65 -9.94 -1.53
CA PRO A 150 -7.20 -8.68 -0.92
C PRO A 150 -8.32 -7.63 -0.84
N THR A 151 -9.08 -7.46 -1.92
CA THR A 151 -10.19 -6.49 -1.97
C THR A 151 -11.23 -6.79 -0.89
N SER A 152 -11.60 -8.06 -0.73
CA SER A 152 -12.58 -8.50 0.28
C SER A 152 -12.08 -8.28 1.70
N ILE A 153 -10.80 -8.57 1.95
CA ILE A 153 -10.16 -8.32 3.26
C ILE A 153 -10.15 -6.83 3.57
N ILE A 154 -9.73 -5.98 2.63
CA ILE A 154 -9.70 -4.52 2.81
C ILE A 154 -11.12 -3.99 3.08
N ALA A 155 -12.10 -4.40 2.28
CA ALA A 155 -13.49 -4.00 2.45
C ALA A 155 -14.04 -4.38 3.83
N TYR A 156 -13.75 -5.61 4.29
CA TYR A 156 -14.12 -6.05 5.63
C TYR A 156 -13.50 -5.18 6.73
N LEU A 157 -12.20 -4.87 6.62
CA LEU A 157 -11.49 -4.06 7.62
C LEU A 157 -12.01 -2.63 7.70
N LEU A 158 -12.28 -2.01 6.54
CA LEU A 158 -12.86 -0.66 6.48
C LEU A 158 -14.28 -0.63 7.06
N SER A 159 -15.13 -1.58 6.67
CA SER A 159 -16.49 -1.72 7.20
C SER A 159 -16.51 -1.87 8.72
N ARG A 160 -15.62 -2.72 9.26
CA ARG A 160 -15.49 -2.90 10.71
C ARG A 160 -15.03 -1.63 11.42
N ASN A 161 -14.10 -0.88 10.84
CA ASN A 161 -13.60 0.34 11.48
C ASN A 161 -14.68 1.43 11.49
N PHE A 162 -15.39 1.62 10.38
CA PHE A 162 -16.49 2.58 10.29
C PHE A 162 -17.61 2.28 11.30
N LYS A 163 -17.99 0.99 11.43
CA LYS A 163 -18.99 0.59 12.44
C LYS A 163 -18.57 0.96 13.86
N ARG A 164 -17.30 0.79 14.22
CA ARG A 164 -16.79 1.13 15.56
C ARG A 164 -16.88 2.62 15.85
N GLU A 165 -16.55 3.46 14.86
CA GLU A 165 -16.63 4.92 15.01
C GLU A 165 -18.08 5.38 15.26
N LEU A 166 -19.04 4.84 14.49
CA LEU A 166 -20.47 5.11 14.70
C LEU A 166 -20.97 4.65 16.07
N ASP A 167 -20.51 3.49 16.55
CA ASP A 167 -20.92 2.97 17.85
C ASP A 167 -20.36 3.83 19.00
N MET A 168 -19.13 4.37 18.87
CA MET A 168 -18.55 5.30 19.85
C MET A 168 -19.30 6.64 19.90
N GLU A 169 -19.70 7.18 18.75
CA GLU A 169 -20.46 8.44 18.67
C GLU A 169 -21.79 8.33 19.43
N LYS A 170 -22.52 7.22 19.25
CA LYS A 170 -23.77 6.94 19.97
C LYS A 170 -23.60 6.89 21.49
N CYS A 171 -22.49 6.33 21.98
CA CYS A 171 -22.22 6.26 23.42
C CYS A 171 -21.82 7.63 24.01
N SER A 172 -21.14 8.48 23.23
CA SER A 172 -20.74 9.84 23.67
C SER A 172 -21.91 10.82 23.75
N GLY A 173 -23.00 10.56 23.04
CA GLY A 173 -24.25 11.34 23.07
C GLY A 173 -25.18 11.03 24.24
N LEU A 174 -24.83 10.10 25.13
CA LEU A 174 -25.56 9.91 26.38
C LEU A 174 -25.27 11.08 27.32
N PRO A 175 -26.30 11.75 27.88
CA PRO A 175 -26.09 12.90 28.74
C PRO A 175 -25.21 12.53 29.94
N GLN A 176 -24.12 13.27 30.16
CA GLN A 176 -23.27 13.20 31.38
C GLN A 176 -24.01 13.68 32.65
N LYS A 177 -25.34 13.58 32.71
CA LYS A 177 -26.08 13.79 33.94
C LYS A 177 -25.97 12.50 34.77
N GLU A 178 -25.56 12.66 36.03
CA GLU A 178 -25.55 11.63 37.08
C GLU A 178 -24.27 10.79 37.23
N LEU A 179 -23.12 11.46 37.32
CA LEU A 179 -22.05 11.01 38.22
C LEU A 179 -21.64 12.21 39.08
N SER A 180 -22.52 12.53 40.04
CA SER A 180 -22.27 13.39 41.19
C SER A 180 -21.41 12.67 42.22
#